data_AF-D2QJP3-F1
#
_entry.id   AF-D2QJP3-F1
#
_cell.length_a   1.000
_cell.length_b   1.000
_cell.length_c   1.000
_cell.angle_alpha   90.00
_cell.angle_beta   90.00
_cell.angle_gamma   90.00
#
_symmetry.space_group_name_H-M   'P 1'
#
loop_
_entity.id
_entity.type
_entity.pdbx_description
1 polymer ?
#
loop_
_entity_poly.entity_id
_entity_poly.type
_entity_poly.pdbx_seq_one_letter_code
_entity_poly.pdbx_strand_id
1 'polypeptide(L)'
;MNSKMTLSARALFFTLIVLSGLYQYTAEPTIRAKVEPIQQVAGQPIRYVDSTDADGRRHWEFGNGQDSRVAKGEFYYSQPGTYLIRLTIDNNLTKTFSVVVTPRKIVQTQDSLVKIKGPATGYEREKLVFTAEGGGARQFSWRFGASGQIDSRDQTAIYSYPAVDSYTPFQVYKIELMTDVTKYPVVKEVRIFKGFNKFAPTIDSLDITGSDFKRRLQLIADGQSFNVHYNYLLKRYLCEKNSTIVRINDAKTNDFYSYCMGLQFDRGVRIDGVAVIADSLTSCLVRLNVTQHNQ
;
A
#
# COMPACT_ATOMS: atom_id res chain seq x y z
N MET A 1 -43.17 30.35 61.25
CA MET A 1 -41.84 29.89 60.83
C MET A 1 -41.64 29.94 59.29
N ASN A 2 -42.25 30.90 58.56
CA ASN A 2 -42.27 30.91 57.08
C ASN A 2 -41.69 32.18 56.41
N SER A 3 -41.36 33.23 57.18
CA SER A 3 -40.85 34.50 56.63
C SER A 3 -39.33 34.50 56.38
N LYS A 4 -38.54 33.81 57.23
CA LYS A 4 -37.08 33.71 57.04
C LYS A 4 -36.66 32.81 55.86
N MET A 5 -37.46 31.77 55.57
CA MET A 5 -37.18 30.81 54.49
C MET A 5 -37.47 31.39 53.10
N THR A 6 -38.45 32.28 53.00
CA THR A 6 -38.82 32.97 51.75
C THR A 6 -37.90 34.14 51.42
N LEU A 7 -37.37 34.84 52.44
CA LEU A 7 -36.36 35.89 52.27
C LEU A 7 -35.01 35.32 51.77
N SER A 8 -34.61 34.17 52.32
CA SER A 8 -33.40 33.42 51.90
C SER A 8 -33.49 32.96 50.44
N ALA A 9 -34.61 32.36 50.04
CA ALA A 9 -34.81 31.90 48.66
C ALA A 9 -34.84 33.05 47.64
N ARG A 10 -35.43 34.20 47.99
CA ARG A 10 -35.44 35.40 47.14
C ARG A 10 -34.05 36.01 46.99
N ALA A 11 -33.26 36.04 48.06
CA ALA A 11 -31.87 36.51 48.01
C ALA A 11 -31.00 35.61 47.13
N LEU A 12 -31.17 34.28 47.23
CA LEU A 12 -30.42 33.30 46.44
C LEU A 12 -30.77 33.34 44.93
N PHE A 13 -32.04 33.63 44.62
CA PHE A 13 -32.48 33.84 43.25
C PHE A 13 -31.93 35.15 42.67
N PHE A 14 -31.95 36.23 43.45
CA PHE A 14 -31.35 37.50 43.04
C PHE A 14 -29.84 37.38 42.84
N THR A 15 -29.12 36.66 43.71
CA THR A 15 -27.67 36.45 43.52
C THR A 15 -27.38 35.58 42.32
N LEU A 16 -28.20 34.56 42.01
CA LEU A 16 -28.06 33.77 40.78
C LEU A 16 -28.31 34.59 39.52
N ILE A 17 -29.27 35.53 39.52
CA ILE A 17 -29.50 36.45 38.40
C ILE A 17 -28.34 37.44 38.26
N VAL A 18 -27.82 37.97 39.38
CA VAL A 18 -26.67 38.87 39.36
C VAL A 18 -25.42 38.12 38.90
N LEU A 19 -25.20 36.88 39.34
CA LEU A 19 -24.08 36.04 38.92
C LEU A 19 -24.21 35.61 37.45
N SER A 20 -25.41 35.30 36.95
CA SER A 20 -25.61 34.98 35.54
C SER A 20 -25.47 36.23 34.66
N GLY A 21 -25.94 37.38 35.12
CA GLY A 21 -25.74 38.68 34.48
C GLY A 21 -24.27 39.08 34.44
N LEU A 22 -23.54 38.93 35.55
CA LEU A 22 -22.10 39.15 35.62
C LEU A 22 -21.33 38.15 34.74
N TYR A 23 -21.73 36.88 34.72
CA TYR A 23 -21.13 35.85 33.85
C TYR A 23 -21.36 36.15 32.36
N GLN A 24 -22.55 36.59 31.98
CA GLN A 24 -22.84 37.07 30.62
C GLN A 24 -22.02 38.33 30.28
N TYR A 25 -21.78 39.19 31.27
CA TYR A 25 -21.00 40.43 31.11
C TYR A 25 -19.48 40.18 31.06
N THR A 26 -19.00 39.09 31.65
CA THR A 26 -17.57 38.70 31.65
C THR A 26 -17.24 37.55 30.69
N ALA A 27 -18.23 37.00 29.98
CA ALA A 27 -18.01 35.98 28.98
C ALA A 27 -17.26 36.60 27.78
N GLU A 28 -15.98 36.28 27.65
CA GLU A 28 -15.20 36.70 26.49
C GLU A 28 -15.82 36.12 25.21
N PRO A 29 -16.01 36.94 24.16
CA PRO A 29 -16.57 36.46 22.89
C PRO A 29 -15.64 35.41 22.28
N THR A 30 -16.14 34.18 22.13
CA THR A 30 -15.37 33.07 21.57
C THR A 30 -15.52 33.01 20.05
N ILE A 31 -14.38 33.01 19.34
CA ILE A 31 -14.39 32.91 17.88
C ILE A 31 -14.75 31.49 17.43
N ARG A 32 -15.90 31.37 16.77
CA ARG A 32 -16.42 30.13 16.16
C ARG A 32 -16.10 30.07 14.67
N ALA A 33 -14.81 29.93 14.38
CA ALA A 33 -14.30 29.77 13.02
C ALA A 33 -13.62 28.42 12.80
N LYS A 34 -13.65 27.96 11.54
CA LYS A 34 -13.04 26.71 11.05
C LYS A 34 -12.31 26.94 9.71
N VAL A 35 -11.24 26.18 9.51
CA VAL A 35 -10.53 26.05 8.23
C VAL A 35 -10.31 24.57 7.94
N GLU A 36 -10.79 24.09 6.80
CA GLU A 36 -10.68 22.68 6.40
C GLU A 36 -10.43 22.54 4.88
N PRO A 37 -9.58 21.59 4.45
CA PRO A 37 -8.71 20.76 5.28
C PRO A 37 -7.49 21.56 5.82
N ILE A 38 -6.85 21.06 6.88
CA ILE A 38 -5.58 21.63 7.40
C ILE A 38 -4.34 21.09 6.67
N GLN A 39 -4.51 20.07 5.82
CA GLN A 39 -3.48 19.53 4.96
C GLN A 39 -4.06 19.39 3.54
N GLN A 40 -3.43 20.01 2.55
CA GLN A 40 -3.82 19.85 1.16
C GLN A 40 -2.61 19.92 0.21
N VAL A 41 -2.91 19.72 -1.06
CA VAL A 41 -1.95 19.82 -2.16
C VAL A 41 -2.06 21.21 -2.80
N ALA A 42 -0.94 21.78 -3.24
CA ALA A 42 -0.92 23.05 -3.97
C ALA A 42 -1.93 23.06 -5.14
N GLY A 43 -2.72 24.13 -5.22
CA GLY A 43 -3.80 24.31 -6.19
C GLY A 43 -5.15 23.71 -5.79
N GLN A 44 -5.28 23.01 -4.65
CA GLN A 44 -6.57 22.61 -4.09
C GLN A 44 -7.12 23.70 -3.15
N PRO A 45 -8.45 23.88 -3.08
CA PRO A 45 -9.05 24.86 -2.20
C PRO A 45 -8.99 24.42 -0.74
N ILE A 46 -8.78 25.38 0.16
CA ILE A 46 -9.28 25.31 1.53
C ILE A 46 -10.60 26.07 1.65
N ARG A 47 -11.43 25.65 2.59
CA ARG A 47 -12.64 26.36 3.00
C ARG A 47 -12.42 27.00 4.35
N TYR A 48 -12.72 28.28 4.44
CA TYR A 48 -12.76 29.00 5.70
C TYR A 48 -14.20 29.46 5.97
N VAL A 49 -14.60 29.39 7.23
CA VAL A 49 -15.90 29.86 7.69
C VAL A 49 -15.79 30.40 9.10
N ASP A 50 -16.42 31.56 9.32
CA ASP A 50 -16.69 32.13 10.63
C ASP A 50 -18.20 32.17 10.89
N SER A 51 -18.61 31.65 12.04
CA SER A 51 -19.99 31.63 12.56
C SER A 51 -20.05 32.27 13.96
N THR A 52 -19.18 33.24 14.22
CA THR A 52 -19.21 34.02 15.48
C THR A 52 -20.42 34.95 15.44
N ASP A 53 -21.26 34.94 16.49
CA ASP A 53 -22.50 35.76 16.62
C ASP A 53 -22.21 37.25 16.86
N ALA A 54 -21.08 37.75 16.36
CA ALA A 54 -20.73 39.15 16.39
C ALA A 54 -21.03 39.76 15.01
N ASP A 55 -21.69 40.92 15.00
CA ASP A 55 -21.82 41.81 13.82
C ASP A 55 -20.46 42.45 13.42
N GLY A 56 -19.37 41.97 14.02
CA GLY A 56 -18.04 42.50 13.86
C GLY A 56 -17.45 42.37 12.47
N ARG A 57 -16.55 43.30 12.15
CA ARG A 57 -15.77 43.31 10.92
C ARG A 57 -14.77 42.17 10.96
N ARG A 58 -14.88 41.26 9.99
CA ARG A 58 -14.00 40.11 9.82
C ARG A 58 -12.82 40.48 8.94
N HIS A 59 -11.65 40.00 9.32
CA HIS A 59 -10.44 40.11 8.53
C HIS A 59 -9.68 38.79 8.63
N TRP A 60 -9.69 38.04 7.53
CA TRP A 60 -8.91 36.83 7.33
C TRP A 60 -7.60 37.18 6.65
N GLU A 61 -6.48 36.76 7.20
CA GLU A 61 -5.15 36.86 6.60
C GLU A 61 -4.65 35.46 6.33
N PHE A 62 -4.24 35.16 5.10
CA PHE A 62 -3.90 33.80 4.68
C PHE A 62 -2.40 33.45 4.82
N GLY A 63 -1.60 34.33 5.43
CA GLY A 63 -0.18 34.08 5.69
C GLY A 63 0.73 34.16 4.44
N ASN A 64 0.18 34.42 3.27
CA ASN A 64 0.91 34.66 2.01
C ASN A 64 0.79 36.12 1.51
N GLY A 65 0.37 37.03 2.40
CA GLY A 65 0.12 38.44 2.08
C GLY A 65 -1.25 38.74 1.48
N GLN A 66 -2.12 37.74 1.29
CA GLN A 66 -3.51 37.94 0.85
C GLN A 66 -4.47 37.91 2.05
N ASP A 67 -5.58 38.62 1.91
CA ASP A 67 -6.62 38.74 2.93
C ASP A 67 -8.05 38.62 2.36
N SER A 68 -9.03 38.49 3.25
CA SER A 68 -10.46 38.47 2.92
C SER A 68 -11.30 39.06 4.06
N ARG A 69 -12.37 39.77 3.70
CA ARG A 69 -13.34 40.36 4.64
C ARG A 69 -14.69 39.64 4.68
N VAL A 70 -14.84 38.54 3.92
CA VAL A 70 -16.09 37.78 3.91
C VAL A 70 -16.09 36.71 5.02
N ALA A 71 -17.29 36.37 5.50
CA ALA A 71 -17.44 35.40 6.59
C ALA A 71 -17.07 33.96 6.20
N LYS A 72 -17.23 33.61 4.91
CA LYS A 72 -16.86 32.30 4.38
C LYS A 72 -16.39 32.39 2.94
N GLY A 73 -15.55 31.45 2.54
CA GLY A 73 -15.11 31.35 1.15
C GLY A 73 -14.15 30.19 0.94
N GLU A 74 -13.64 30.12 -0.29
CA GLU A 74 -12.57 29.20 -0.67
C GLU A 74 -11.29 30.01 -0.94
N PHE A 75 -10.14 29.43 -0.61
CA PHE A 75 -8.83 30.02 -0.85
C PHE A 75 -7.84 28.99 -1.41
N TYR A 76 -6.95 29.42 -2.30
CA TYR A 76 -6.05 28.55 -3.05
C TYR A 76 -4.59 28.98 -2.85
N TYR A 77 -3.75 28.06 -2.39
CA TYR A 77 -2.30 28.26 -2.34
C TYR A 77 -1.65 27.68 -3.60
N SER A 78 -0.95 28.51 -4.36
CA SER A 78 -0.22 28.09 -5.56
C SER A 78 1.14 27.46 -5.26
N GLN A 79 1.74 27.80 -4.11
CA GLN A 79 3.04 27.31 -3.69
C GLN A 79 2.90 26.38 -2.47
N PRO A 80 3.76 25.34 -2.36
CA PRO A 80 3.85 24.53 -1.17
C PRO A 80 4.48 25.30 -0.02
N GLY A 81 4.04 24.98 1.20
CA GLY A 81 4.51 25.64 2.41
C GLY A 81 3.54 25.45 3.56
N THR A 82 3.96 25.86 4.75
CA THR A 82 3.07 25.96 5.92
C THR A 82 2.61 27.40 6.04
N TYR A 83 1.30 27.62 6.02
CA TYR A 83 0.69 28.94 6.08
C TYR A 83 -0.06 29.10 7.40
N LEU A 84 0.15 30.24 8.06
CA LEU A 84 -0.58 30.62 9.26
C LEU A 84 -1.72 31.56 8.86
N ILE A 85 -2.95 31.06 8.93
CA ILE A 85 -4.14 31.86 8.68
C ILE A 85 -4.55 32.52 9.98
N ARG A 86 -4.83 33.83 9.96
CA ARG A 86 -5.32 34.60 11.11
C ARG A 86 -6.68 35.19 10.79
N LEU A 87 -7.68 34.92 11.62
CA LEU A 87 -8.94 35.66 11.64
C LEU A 87 -8.88 36.71 12.75
N THR A 88 -9.17 37.96 12.39
CA THR A 88 -9.34 39.08 13.31
C THR A 88 -10.79 39.59 13.22
N ILE A 89 -11.48 39.70 14.35
CA ILE A 89 -12.82 40.30 14.46
C ILE A 89 -12.71 41.60 15.27
N ASP A 90 -13.21 42.70 14.71
CA ASP A 90 -13.23 44.05 15.31
C ASP A 90 -11.88 44.51 15.87
N ASN A 91 -10.79 44.10 15.22
CA ASN A 91 -9.41 44.41 15.58
C ASN A 91 -8.97 43.97 17.00
N ASN A 92 -9.79 43.20 17.71
CA ASN A 92 -9.51 42.81 19.10
C ASN A 92 -9.46 41.30 19.30
N LEU A 93 -10.33 40.55 18.61
CA LEU A 93 -10.40 39.10 18.76
C LEU A 93 -9.62 38.43 17.64
N THR A 94 -8.68 37.55 17.98
CA THR A 94 -7.86 36.85 16.98
C THR A 94 -7.91 35.35 17.17
N LYS A 95 -7.91 34.61 16.05
CA LYS A 95 -7.79 33.15 16.04
C LYS A 95 -6.91 32.72 14.87
N THR A 96 -6.03 31.74 15.10
CA THR A 96 -5.09 31.27 14.07
C THR A 96 -5.33 29.81 13.70
N PHE A 97 -5.00 29.46 12.45
CA PHE A 97 -5.07 28.11 11.89
C PHE A 97 -3.78 27.83 11.11
N SER A 98 -3.15 26.68 11.36
CA SER A 98 -1.97 26.24 10.60
C SER A 98 -2.40 25.29 9.50
N VAL A 99 -2.04 25.63 8.26
CA VAL A 99 -2.41 24.87 7.07
C VAL A 99 -1.13 24.45 6.33
N VAL A 100 -0.99 23.15 6.09
CA VAL A 100 0.15 22.57 5.38
C VAL A 100 -0.23 22.31 3.93
N VAL A 101 0.46 23.00 3.03
CA VAL A 101 0.33 22.83 1.58
C VAL A 101 1.52 22.02 1.09
N THR A 102 1.25 20.80 0.67
CA THR A 102 2.24 19.92 0.06
C THR A 102 2.37 20.21 -1.43
N PRO A 103 3.56 20.01 -2.03
CA PRO A 103 3.72 20.21 -3.46
C PRO A 103 2.78 19.28 -4.23
N ARG A 104 2.19 19.80 -5.32
CA ARG A 104 1.55 18.93 -6.29
C ARG A 104 2.59 17.92 -6.73
N LYS A 105 2.29 16.62 -6.58
CA LYS A 105 3.12 15.56 -7.14
C LYS A 105 3.01 15.67 -8.65
N ILE A 106 3.83 16.53 -9.26
CA ILE A 106 3.99 16.54 -10.69
C ILE A 106 4.71 15.23 -10.98
N VAL A 107 3.99 14.24 -11.51
CA VAL A 107 4.65 13.12 -12.17
C VAL A 107 5.24 13.72 -13.45
N GLN A 108 6.40 14.38 -13.32
CA GLN A 108 7.24 14.71 -14.46
C GLN A 108 7.82 13.39 -14.95
N THR A 109 7.15 12.77 -15.91
CA THR A 109 7.77 11.75 -16.77
C THR A 109 7.77 12.25 -18.19
N GLN A 110 8.30 13.46 -18.41
CA GLN A 110 8.48 14.00 -19.76
C GLN A 110 9.80 13.58 -20.41
N ASP A 111 10.79 13.12 -19.61
CA ASP A 111 12.10 12.65 -20.12
C ASP A 111 12.38 11.15 -19.91
N SER A 112 11.42 10.38 -19.39
CA SER A 112 11.59 8.93 -19.30
C SER A 112 10.97 8.29 -20.54
N LEU A 113 11.71 7.49 -21.30
CA LEU A 113 11.15 6.73 -22.42
C LEU A 113 10.11 5.72 -21.92
N VAL A 114 9.05 5.46 -22.72
CA VAL A 114 8.10 4.37 -22.45
C VAL A 114 8.85 3.04 -22.45
N LYS A 115 8.63 2.22 -21.42
CA LYS A 115 9.21 0.88 -21.27
C LYS A 115 8.13 -0.13 -20.92
N ILE A 116 8.30 -1.36 -21.40
CA ILE A 116 7.47 -2.51 -21.01
C ILE A 116 8.11 -3.17 -19.79
N LYS A 117 7.42 -3.13 -18.65
CA LYS A 117 7.75 -3.93 -17.48
C LYS A 117 6.89 -5.18 -17.45
N GLY A 118 7.49 -6.28 -16.99
CA GLY A 118 6.84 -7.58 -16.92
C GLY A 118 7.87 -8.69 -16.98
N PRO A 119 7.44 -9.94 -16.77
CA PRO A 119 8.34 -11.08 -16.71
C PRO A 119 9.02 -11.32 -18.07
N ALA A 120 10.25 -11.85 -18.04
CA ALA A 120 10.98 -12.24 -19.25
C ALA A 120 10.68 -13.69 -19.67
N THR A 121 10.07 -14.46 -18.78
CA THR A 121 9.70 -15.86 -18.96
C THR A 121 8.31 -16.12 -18.39
N GLY A 122 7.65 -17.19 -18.82
CA GLY A 122 6.38 -17.65 -18.25
C GLY A 122 6.01 -19.01 -18.80
N TYR A 123 4.81 -19.49 -18.47
CA TYR A 123 4.29 -20.79 -18.90
C TYR A 123 3.02 -20.63 -19.72
N GLU A 124 2.71 -21.62 -20.55
CA GLU A 124 1.46 -21.67 -21.28
C GLU A 124 0.26 -21.63 -20.31
N ARG A 125 -0.79 -20.89 -20.69
CA ARG A 125 -2.02 -20.67 -19.89
C ARG A 125 -1.80 -19.96 -18.55
N GLU A 126 -0.59 -19.53 -18.22
CA GLU A 126 -0.31 -18.69 -17.05
C GLU A 126 -0.79 -17.25 -17.31
N LYS A 127 -1.33 -16.57 -16.29
CA LYS A 127 -1.65 -15.14 -16.39
C LYS A 127 -0.40 -14.33 -16.11
N LEU A 128 0.16 -13.71 -17.15
CA LEU A 128 1.31 -12.83 -17.04
C LEU A 128 0.86 -11.37 -17.05
N VAL A 129 1.47 -10.56 -16.20
CA VAL A 129 1.13 -9.13 -16.06
C VAL A 129 2.25 -8.30 -16.67
N PHE A 130 1.88 -7.41 -17.59
CA PHE A 130 2.77 -6.45 -18.23
C PHE A 130 2.24 -5.03 -18.02
N THR A 131 3.12 -4.08 -17.75
CA THR A 131 2.76 -2.69 -17.46
C THR A 131 3.65 -1.76 -18.27
N ALA A 132 3.03 -0.74 -18.88
CA ALA A 132 3.75 0.37 -19.50
C ALA A 132 4.16 1.39 -18.43
N GLU A 133 5.46 1.65 -18.32
CA GLU A 133 6.02 2.64 -17.39
C GLU A 133 6.77 3.73 -18.16
N GLY A 134 6.78 4.95 -17.62
CA GLY A 134 7.46 6.10 -18.22
C GLY A 134 6.68 6.78 -19.36
N GLY A 135 7.31 7.78 -19.97
CA GLY A 135 6.87 8.45 -21.22
C GLY A 135 5.63 9.33 -21.15
N GLY A 136 4.90 9.34 -20.04
CA GLY A 136 3.67 10.14 -19.92
C GLY A 136 2.55 9.69 -20.88
N ALA A 137 2.67 8.49 -21.46
CA ALA A 137 1.68 7.90 -22.35
C ALA A 137 0.30 7.80 -21.68
N ARG A 138 -0.76 8.07 -22.46
CA ARG A 138 -2.15 8.00 -22.00
C ARG A 138 -2.97 6.97 -22.75
N GLN A 139 -2.54 6.58 -23.94
CA GLN A 139 -3.16 5.55 -24.74
C GLN A 139 -2.19 4.41 -24.97
N PHE A 140 -2.69 3.18 -24.91
CA PHE A 140 -1.89 1.97 -25.01
C PHE A 140 -2.54 1.02 -26.01
N SER A 141 -1.72 0.30 -26.77
CA SER A 141 -2.14 -0.76 -27.67
C SER A 141 -1.13 -1.88 -27.61
N TRP A 142 -1.50 -2.95 -26.91
CA TRP A 142 -0.67 -4.13 -26.71
C TRP A 142 -0.91 -5.18 -27.79
N ARG A 143 0.16 -5.78 -28.30
CA ARG A 143 0.15 -6.99 -29.11
C ARG A 143 1.14 -7.98 -28.53
N PHE A 144 0.68 -9.15 -28.07
CA PHE A 144 1.54 -10.17 -27.47
C PHE A 144 2.08 -11.17 -28.50
N GLY A 145 1.72 -11.01 -29.77
CA GLY A 145 2.31 -11.74 -30.89
C GLY A 145 1.73 -13.13 -31.15
N ALA A 146 0.90 -13.69 -30.25
CA ALA A 146 0.26 -14.99 -30.47
C ALA A 146 -0.96 -14.93 -31.41
N SER A 147 -1.74 -13.84 -31.34
CA SER A 147 -2.94 -13.64 -32.17
C SER A 147 -2.69 -12.74 -33.39
N GLY A 148 -1.62 -11.95 -33.37
CA GLY A 148 -1.38 -10.87 -34.33
C GLY A 148 -2.34 -9.68 -34.21
N GLN A 149 -3.27 -9.68 -33.24
CA GLN A 149 -4.26 -8.62 -33.03
C GLN A 149 -3.88 -7.70 -31.85
N ILE A 150 -4.67 -6.65 -31.62
CA ILE A 150 -4.57 -5.83 -30.40
C ILE A 150 -5.24 -6.61 -29.27
N ASP A 151 -4.47 -6.98 -28.25
CA ASP A 151 -4.93 -7.82 -27.14
C ASP A 151 -5.39 -6.98 -25.93
N SER A 152 -4.91 -5.75 -25.76
CA SER A 152 -5.34 -4.84 -24.68
C SER A 152 -5.09 -3.37 -25.00
N ARG A 153 -5.88 -2.48 -24.37
CA ARG A 153 -5.72 -1.01 -24.42
C ARG A 153 -5.46 -0.36 -23.06
N ASP A 154 -5.30 -1.16 -22.01
CA ASP A 154 -5.03 -0.67 -20.66
C ASP A 154 -3.53 -0.41 -20.47
N GLN A 155 -3.16 0.46 -19.51
CA GLN A 155 -1.75 0.66 -19.17
C GLN A 155 -1.09 -0.61 -18.63
N THR A 156 -1.86 -1.43 -17.91
CA THR A 156 -1.47 -2.75 -17.42
C THR A 156 -2.32 -3.80 -18.11
N ALA A 157 -1.68 -4.71 -18.83
CA ALA A 157 -2.32 -5.80 -19.53
C ALA A 157 -2.01 -7.13 -18.85
N ILE A 158 -3.03 -7.99 -18.74
CA ILE A 158 -2.89 -9.37 -18.29
C ILE A 158 -3.10 -10.27 -19.50
N TYR A 159 -2.14 -11.13 -19.80
CA TYR A 159 -2.18 -12.01 -20.97
C TYR A 159 -1.78 -13.44 -20.64
N SER A 160 -2.41 -14.39 -21.31
CA SER A 160 -2.10 -15.82 -21.21
C SER A 160 -1.83 -16.40 -22.58
N TYR A 161 -0.62 -16.89 -22.78
CA TYR A 161 -0.22 -17.50 -24.03
C TYR A 161 -0.92 -18.86 -24.22
N PRO A 162 -1.50 -19.13 -25.40
CA PRO A 162 -2.17 -20.40 -25.66
C PRO A 162 -1.17 -21.55 -25.65
N ALA A 163 -1.66 -22.75 -25.34
CA ALA A 163 -0.86 -23.95 -25.51
C ALA A 163 -0.69 -24.24 -27.00
N VAL A 164 0.54 -24.43 -27.44
CA VAL A 164 0.85 -24.76 -28.84
C VAL A 164 1.36 -26.19 -28.90
N ASP A 165 0.86 -26.96 -29.88
CA ASP A 165 1.40 -28.30 -30.13
C ASP A 165 2.73 -28.19 -30.89
N SER A 166 3.80 -27.97 -30.13
CA SER A 166 5.17 -27.90 -30.62
C SER A 166 6.05 -28.94 -29.92
N TYR A 167 7.05 -29.45 -30.65
CA TYR A 167 8.13 -30.25 -30.09
C TYR A 167 9.15 -29.40 -29.31
N THR A 168 9.12 -28.06 -29.45
CA THR A 168 10.02 -27.17 -28.72
C THR A 168 9.59 -27.04 -27.26
N PRO A 169 10.54 -27.07 -26.29
CA PRO A 169 10.22 -26.96 -24.86
C PRO A 169 9.76 -25.55 -24.46
N PHE A 170 10.04 -24.55 -25.30
CA PHE A 170 9.57 -23.18 -25.15
C PHE A 170 9.38 -22.51 -26.52
N GLN A 171 8.65 -21.41 -26.53
CA GLN A 171 8.51 -20.49 -27.66
C GLN A 171 8.85 -19.07 -27.21
N VAL A 172 9.50 -18.29 -28.08
CA VAL A 172 9.74 -16.86 -27.84
C VAL A 172 8.66 -16.07 -28.57
N TYR A 173 8.03 -15.15 -27.85
CA TYR A 173 7.03 -14.22 -28.38
C TYR A 173 7.55 -12.78 -28.29
N LYS A 174 7.24 -12.01 -29.32
CA LYS A 174 7.54 -10.58 -29.41
C LYS A 174 6.32 -9.78 -28.94
N ILE A 175 6.47 -9.07 -27.84
CA ILE A 175 5.47 -8.13 -27.31
C ILE A 175 5.74 -6.76 -27.92
N GLU A 176 4.72 -6.16 -28.52
CA GLU A 176 4.75 -4.83 -29.10
C GLU A 176 3.76 -3.93 -28.35
N LEU A 177 4.24 -2.78 -27.87
CA LEU A 177 3.44 -1.74 -27.26
C LEU A 177 3.51 -0.48 -28.11
N MET A 178 2.36 -0.04 -28.63
CA MET A 178 2.21 1.28 -29.23
C MET A 178 1.50 2.21 -28.25
N THR A 179 1.93 3.47 -28.18
CA THR A 179 1.32 4.52 -27.36
C THR A 179 1.11 5.81 -28.18
N ASP A 180 0.38 6.77 -27.61
CA ASP A 180 0.19 8.10 -28.17
C ASP A 180 1.47 8.94 -28.26
N VAL A 181 2.54 8.54 -27.56
CA VAL A 181 3.82 9.26 -27.51
C VAL A 181 4.97 8.55 -28.24
N THR A 182 4.73 7.36 -28.79
CA THR A 182 5.76 6.54 -29.45
C THR A 182 5.58 6.56 -30.98
N LYS A 183 6.65 6.85 -31.74
CA LYS A 183 6.66 6.75 -33.20
C LYS A 183 6.73 5.30 -33.72
N TYR A 184 7.43 4.44 -32.99
CA TYR A 184 7.62 3.02 -33.29
C TYR A 184 7.25 2.20 -32.05
N PRO A 185 6.78 0.95 -32.21
CA PRO A 185 6.40 0.15 -31.06
C PRO A 185 7.59 -0.12 -30.14
N VAL A 186 7.37 0.00 -28.84
CA VAL A 186 8.30 -0.51 -27.83
C VAL A 186 8.19 -2.03 -27.85
N VAL A 187 9.34 -2.71 -27.93
CA VAL A 187 9.39 -4.17 -28.08
C VAL A 187 10.01 -4.81 -26.85
N LYS A 188 9.44 -5.95 -26.43
CA LYS A 188 10.02 -6.86 -25.43
C LYS A 188 9.82 -8.30 -25.87
N GLU A 189 10.80 -9.15 -25.63
CA GLU A 189 10.63 -10.60 -25.81
C GLU A 189 10.24 -11.28 -24.50
N VAL A 190 9.42 -12.33 -24.61
CA VAL A 190 9.11 -13.23 -23.51
C VAL A 190 9.25 -14.68 -23.98
N ARG A 191 9.88 -15.50 -23.14
CA ARG A 191 10.04 -16.94 -23.38
C ARG A 191 8.97 -17.73 -22.62
N ILE A 192 8.10 -18.42 -23.35
CA ILE A 192 6.99 -19.19 -22.79
C ILE A 192 7.32 -20.68 -22.86
N PHE A 193 7.41 -21.31 -21.70
CA PHE A 193 7.68 -22.74 -21.55
C PHE A 193 6.39 -23.56 -21.68
N LYS A 194 6.52 -24.75 -22.29
CA LYS A 194 5.40 -25.69 -22.45
C LYS A 194 4.92 -26.22 -21.09
N GLY A 195 3.61 -26.34 -20.93
CA GLY A 195 2.96 -26.82 -19.70
C GLY A 195 2.49 -25.69 -18.77
N PHE A 196 1.83 -26.06 -17.66
CA PHE A 196 1.31 -25.11 -16.67
C PHE A 196 2.32 -24.92 -15.53
N ASN A 197 2.57 -23.68 -15.12
CA ASN A 197 3.32 -23.41 -13.91
C ASN A 197 2.53 -23.92 -12.69
N LYS A 198 2.89 -25.09 -12.16
CA LYS A 198 2.33 -25.62 -10.91
C LYS A 198 2.56 -24.70 -9.70
N PHE A 199 3.36 -23.65 -9.85
CA PHE A 199 3.75 -22.71 -8.80
C PHE A 199 3.57 -21.24 -9.21
N ALA A 200 2.73 -20.96 -10.22
CA ALA A 200 2.22 -19.60 -10.39
C ALA A 200 1.55 -19.22 -9.06
N PRO A 201 1.92 -18.12 -8.39
CA PRO A 201 1.41 -17.82 -7.07
C PRO A 201 -0.06 -17.42 -7.19
N THR A 202 -0.95 -18.41 -7.15
CA THR A 202 -2.14 -18.26 -6.34
C THR A 202 -1.67 -18.36 -4.90
N ILE A 203 -2.22 -17.52 -4.01
CA ILE A 203 -1.95 -17.56 -2.56
C ILE A 203 -2.07 -19.01 -2.03
N ASP A 204 -2.91 -19.84 -2.66
CA ASP A 204 -3.09 -21.26 -2.36
C ASP A 204 -1.90 -22.19 -2.69
N SER A 205 -1.14 -21.98 -3.78
CA SER A 205 -0.16 -22.99 -4.23
C SER A 205 1.15 -22.97 -3.44
N LEU A 206 1.57 -21.78 -2.97
CA LEU A 206 2.69 -21.65 -2.04
C LEU A 206 2.32 -22.18 -0.66
N ASP A 207 1.04 -22.07 -0.28
CA ASP A 207 0.51 -22.60 0.99
C ASP A 207 0.42 -24.13 0.96
N ILE A 208 0.04 -24.73 -0.18
CA ILE A 208 0.08 -26.20 -0.38
C ILE A 208 1.52 -26.71 -0.30
N THR A 209 2.47 -26.01 -0.92
CA THR A 209 3.88 -26.42 -0.93
C THR A 209 4.46 -26.31 0.48
N GLY A 210 4.24 -25.18 1.16
CA GLY A 210 4.58 -24.99 2.56
C GLY A 210 3.96 -26.05 3.46
N SER A 211 2.70 -26.42 3.22
CA SER A 211 2.00 -27.47 3.96
C SER A 211 2.60 -28.87 3.76
N ASP A 212 3.01 -29.24 2.54
CA ASP A 212 3.69 -30.51 2.28
C ASP A 212 5.08 -30.53 2.95
N PHE A 213 5.84 -29.43 2.88
CA PHE A 213 7.09 -29.28 3.63
C PHE A 213 6.87 -29.44 5.13
N LYS A 214 5.94 -28.68 5.72
CA LYS A 214 5.58 -28.76 7.15
C LYS A 214 5.29 -30.20 7.56
N ARG A 215 4.43 -30.89 6.81
CA ARG A 215 4.05 -32.28 7.09
C ARG A 215 5.25 -33.22 7.03
N ARG A 216 6.09 -33.11 6.00
CA ARG A 216 7.23 -34.02 5.79
C ARG A 216 8.36 -33.77 6.78
N LEU A 217 8.64 -32.52 7.11
CA LEU A 217 9.61 -32.16 8.15
C LEU A 217 9.14 -32.62 9.53
N GLN A 218 7.85 -32.50 9.83
CA GLN A 218 7.30 -33.05 11.07
C GLN A 218 7.47 -34.57 11.13
N LEU A 219 7.21 -35.31 10.04
CA LEU A 219 7.43 -36.75 10.02
C LEU A 219 8.90 -37.12 10.31
N ILE A 220 9.86 -36.33 9.83
CA ILE A 220 11.29 -36.52 10.17
C ILE A 220 11.52 -36.28 11.67
N ALA A 221 10.98 -35.18 12.22
CA ALA A 221 11.08 -34.85 13.65
C ALA A 221 10.41 -35.92 14.55
N ASP A 222 9.34 -36.55 14.05
CA ASP A 222 8.63 -37.65 14.73
C ASP A 222 9.36 -39.00 14.60
N GLY A 223 10.55 -39.03 13.97
CA GLY A 223 11.40 -40.23 13.85
C GLY A 223 11.05 -41.16 12.69
N GLN A 224 10.24 -40.73 11.72
CA GLN A 224 9.97 -41.50 10.51
C GLN A 224 11.20 -41.55 9.59
N SER A 225 11.14 -42.37 8.54
CA SER A 225 12.28 -42.59 7.63
C SER A 225 12.80 -41.29 7.02
N PHE A 226 13.96 -40.86 7.50
CA PHE A 226 14.67 -39.66 7.05
C PHE A 226 14.82 -39.64 5.53
N ASN A 227 15.41 -40.71 4.96
CA ASN A 227 15.70 -40.79 3.53
C ASN A 227 14.46 -40.70 2.65
N VAL A 228 13.31 -41.22 3.10
CA VAL A 228 12.06 -41.17 2.31
C VAL A 228 11.57 -39.74 2.19
N HIS A 229 11.51 -39.01 3.30
CA HIS A 229 10.97 -37.64 3.31
C HIS A 229 11.95 -36.62 2.78
N TYR A 230 13.24 -36.74 3.14
CA TYR A 230 14.31 -35.89 2.63
C TYR A 230 14.42 -35.98 1.09
N ASN A 231 14.58 -37.18 0.53
CA ASN A 231 14.75 -37.34 -0.92
C ASN A 231 13.48 -36.94 -1.69
N TYR A 232 12.30 -37.17 -1.12
CA TYR A 232 11.05 -36.71 -1.70
C TYR A 232 11.03 -35.18 -1.86
N LEU A 233 11.33 -34.44 -0.80
CA LEU A 233 11.34 -32.97 -0.83
C LEU A 233 12.45 -32.44 -1.75
N LEU A 234 13.63 -33.06 -1.66
CA LEU A 234 14.81 -32.67 -2.43
C LEU A 234 14.56 -32.79 -3.94
N LYS A 235 14.02 -33.94 -4.39
CA LYS A 235 13.73 -34.19 -5.81
C LYS A 235 12.53 -33.39 -6.32
N ARG A 236 11.49 -33.26 -5.50
CA ARG A 236 10.23 -32.67 -5.92
C ARG A 236 10.25 -31.15 -5.98
N TYR A 237 10.98 -30.50 -5.07
CA TYR A 237 10.91 -29.05 -4.90
C TYR A 237 12.27 -28.34 -4.91
N LEU A 238 13.36 -29.02 -4.55
CA LEU A 238 14.69 -28.39 -4.42
C LEU A 238 15.62 -28.69 -5.61
N CYS A 239 15.13 -29.40 -6.63
CA CYS A 239 15.91 -29.78 -7.82
C CYS A 239 17.24 -30.45 -7.46
N GLU A 240 17.21 -31.36 -6.49
CA GLU A 240 18.37 -32.12 -6.05
C GLU A 240 19.48 -31.27 -5.40
N LYS A 241 19.20 -30.00 -5.05
CA LYS A 241 20.14 -29.11 -4.34
C LYS A 241 19.94 -29.16 -2.82
N ASN A 242 20.90 -29.76 -2.13
CA ASN A 242 20.91 -29.84 -0.66
C ASN A 242 21.31 -28.52 0.03
N SER A 243 21.95 -27.59 -0.69
CA SER A 243 22.40 -26.27 -0.20
C SER A 243 21.29 -25.23 -0.04
N THR A 244 20.02 -25.64 -0.19
CA THR A 244 18.86 -24.75 -0.01
C THR A 244 18.85 -24.20 1.41
N ILE A 245 18.74 -22.88 1.55
CA ILE A 245 18.82 -22.19 2.85
C ILE A 245 17.53 -22.41 3.64
N VAL A 246 17.64 -22.85 4.89
CA VAL A 246 16.53 -22.96 5.85
C VAL A 246 16.74 -21.96 6.97
N ARG A 247 15.87 -20.95 7.05
CA ARG A 247 15.84 -19.98 8.15
C ARG A 247 14.80 -20.41 9.18
N ILE A 248 15.19 -20.46 10.46
CA ILE A 248 14.40 -21.02 11.56
C ILE A 248 14.09 -19.91 12.57
N ASN A 249 12.80 -19.68 12.85
CA ASN A 249 12.29 -18.65 13.76
C ASN A 249 12.92 -17.26 13.54
N ASP A 250 13.15 -16.92 12.27
CA ASP A 250 13.81 -15.69 11.81
C ASP A 250 15.22 -15.40 12.37
N ALA A 251 15.83 -16.30 13.12
CA ALA A 251 17.10 -16.05 13.84
C ALA A 251 18.23 -17.00 13.43
N LYS A 252 17.95 -18.29 13.24
CA LYS A 252 18.96 -19.32 12.95
C LYS A 252 18.87 -19.76 11.49
N THR A 253 19.99 -20.21 10.91
CA THR A 253 20.03 -20.66 9.52
C THR A 253 20.87 -21.92 9.38
N ASN A 254 20.40 -22.89 8.59
CA ASN A 254 21.12 -24.09 8.19
C ASN A 254 20.90 -24.34 6.68
N ASP A 255 21.71 -25.19 6.05
CA ASP A 255 21.31 -25.82 4.80
C ASP A 255 20.22 -26.88 5.04
N PHE A 256 19.51 -27.26 3.98
CA PHE A 256 18.36 -28.16 4.08
C PHE A 256 18.72 -29.54 4.62
N TYR A 257 19.88 -30.08 4.26
CA TYR A 257 20.33 -31.37 4.77
C TYR A 257 20.63 -31.29 6.26
N SER A 258 21.45 -30.33 6.68
CA SER A 258 21.82 -30.15 8.09
C SER A 258 20.60 -29.88 8.97
N TYR A 259 19.63 -29.12 8.47
CA TYR A 259 18.37 -28.90 9.17
C TYR A 259 17.56 -30.19 9.37
N CYS A 260 17.34 -30.97 8.30
CA CYS A 260 16.61 -32.23 8.41
C CYS A 260 17.35 -33.25 9.30
N MET A 261 18.69 -33.24 9.27
CA MET A 261 19.51 -34.10 10.12
C MET A 261 19.35 -33.72 11.59
N GLY A 262 19.35 -32.42 11.91
CA GLY A 262 19.05 -31.93 13.25
C GLY A 262 17.68 -32.40 13.74
N LEU A 263 16.63 -32.26 12.92
CA LEU A 263 15.28 -32.73 13.25
C LEU A 263 15.23 -34.23 13.58
N GLN A 264 16.05 -35.06 12.93
CA GLN A 264 16.06 -36.51 13.19
C GLN A 264 16.56 -36.85 14.61
N PHE A 265 17.44 -36.02 15.18
CA PHE A 265 18.03 -36.25 16.50
C PHE A 265 17.38 -35.42 17.61
N ASP A 266 16.89 -34.23 17.28
CA ASP A 266 16.23 -33.32 18.20
C ASP A 266 14.80 -33.79 18.48
N ARG A 267 14.60 -34.46 19.61
CA ARG A 267 13.27 -34.92 20.03
C ARG A 267 12.40 -33.77 20.51
N GLY A 268 11.10 -33.85 20.19
CA GLY A 268 10.10 -32.89 20.67
C GLY A 268 9.96 -31.63 19.81
N VAL A 269 10.57 -31.58 18.62
CA VAL A 269 10.40 -30.42 17.73
C VAL A 269 9.02 -30.46 17.06
N ARG A 270 8.27 -29.37 17.21
CA ARG A 270 7.00 -29.13 16.51
C ARG A 270 7.18 -28.07 15.44
N ILE A 271 6.84 -28.40 14.19
CA ILE A 271 6.85 -27.46 13.06
C ILE A 271 5.50 -26.74 12.97
N ASP A 272 5.52 -25.42 13.14
CA ASP A 272 4.33 -24.57 13.15
C ASP A 272 3.95 -24.09 11.75
N GLY A 273 4.94 -23.77 10.92
CA GLY A 273 4.74 -23.22 9.59
C GLY A 273 5.98 -23.30 8.73
N VAL A 274 5.78 -23.38 7.42
CA VAL A 274 6.86 -23.31 6.43
C VAL A 274 6.43 -22.39 5.30
N ALA A 275 7.11 -21.27 5.14
CA ALA A 275 7.00 -20.43 3.97
C ALA A 275 8.13 -20.76 3.00
N VAL A 276 7.82 -20.85 1.71
CA VAL A 276 8.77 -21.24 0.66
C VAL A 276 9.05 -20.06 -0.26
N ILE A 277 10.30 -19.93 -0.70
CA ILE A 277 10.73 -18.89 -1.62
C ILE A 277 11.37 -19.58 -2.84
N ALA A 278 10.78 -19.34 -4.01
CA ALA A 278 11.24 -19.87 -5.28
C ALA A 278 12.29 -18.96 -5.94
N ASP A 279 13.15 -19.55 -6.75
CA ASP A 279 13.93 -18.80 -7.73
C ASP A 279 13.01 -18.28 -8.84
N SER A 280 13.13 -17.00 -9.20
CA SER A 280 12.41 -16.44 -10.34
C SER A 280 12.82 -17.04 -11.70
N LEU A 281 13.94 -17.77 -11.76
CA LEU A 281 14.54 -18.31 -12.98
C LEU A 281 14.53 -19.84 -13.06
N THR A 282 14.28 -20.54 -11.95
CA THR A 282 14.27 -22.01 -11.90
C THR A 282 12.98 -22.53 -11.26
N SER A 283 12.56 -23.76 -11.60
CA SER A 283 11.39 -24.41 -10.97
C SER A 283 11.69 -24.91 -9.55
N CYS A 284 12.70 -24.34 -8.89
CA CYS A 284 13.32 -24.85 -7.68
C CYS A 284 13.17 -23.83 -6.55
N LEU A 285 12.94 -24.32 -5.34
CA LEU A 285 12.97 -23.46 -4.15
C LEU A 285 14.41 -23.16 -3.77
N VAL A 286 14.67 -21.91 -3.39
CA VAL A 286 16.02 -21.43 -2.99
C VAL A 286 16.11 -21.15 -1.50
N ARG A 287 14.97 -20.94 -0.83
CA ARG A 287 14.91 -20.71 0.61
C ARG A 287 13.62 -21.23 1.23
N LEU A 288 13.71 -21.73 2.45
CA LEU A 288 12.61 -22.07 3.34
C LEU A 288 12.69 -21.19 4.59
N ASN A 289 11.57 -20.63 5.03
CA ASN A 289 11.44 -20.00 6.34
C ASN A 289 10.53 -20.90 7.19
N VAL A 290 11.11 -21.51 8.22
CA VAL A 290 10.44 -22.46 9.11
C VAL A 290 10.20 -21.82 10.47
N THR A 291 8.97 -21.90 10.96
CA THR A 291 8.62 -21.61 12.35
C THR A 291 8.44 -22.92 13.10
N GLN A 292 9.08 -23.04 14.27
CA GLN A 292 9.04 -24.24 15.10
C GLN A 292 9.22 -23.92 16.59
N HIS A 293 8.82 -24.84 17.46
CA HIS A 293 9.11 -24.80 18.89
C HIS A 293 9.43 -26.20 19.43
N ASN A 294 10.06 -26.28 20.60
CA ASN A 294 10.20 -27.54 21.33
C ASN A 294 8.99 -27.74 22.24
N GLN A 295 8.48 -28.97 22.26
CA GLN A 295 7.47 -29.46 23.18
C GLN A 295 8.11 -29.87 24.52
#